data_AF-A0A420NC26-F1
#
_entry.id   AF-A0A420NC26-F1
#
_cell.length_a   1.000
_cell.length_b   1.000
_cell.length_c   1.000
_cell.angle_alpha   90.00
_cell.angle_beta   90.00
_cell.angle_gamma   90.00
#
_symmetry.space_group_name_H-M   'P 1'
#
loop_
_entity.id
_entity.type
_entity.pdbx_description
1 polymer ?
#
loop_
_entity_poly.entity_id
_entity_poly.type
_entity_poly.pdbx_seq_one_letter_code
_entity_poly.pdbx_strand_id
1 'polypeptide(L)'
;MRLRRIDELLALCARPKLVQRRFHQELLPLLQMASKDKSADAFSRWVESLDPLTLVVYSDGSLSSEEAASYGFTIHQDKVLILDGSGRLGPAEVFDAEATGALEGLKAALNLRELATQNIYICLDNLAAATCLRGTPSDSS
;
A
#
# COMPACT_ATOMS: atom_id res chain seq x y z
N MET A 1 -24.48 17.48 0.64
CA MET A 1 -24.51 18.03 -0.75
C MET A 1 -23.09 18.43 -1.11
N ARG A 2 -22.57 17.88 -2.22
CA ARG A 2 -21.64 18.51 -3.19
C ARG A 2 -20.29 19.02 -2.63
N LEU A 3 -19.17 18.32 -2.82
CA LEU A 3 -18.50 18.10 -4.12
C LEU A 3 -18.45 19.39 -4.95
N ARG A 4 -17.47 20.25 -4.64
CA ARG A 4 -16.88 21.27 -5.53
C ARG A 4 -15.82 22.06 -4.77
N ARG A 5 -14.64 22.18 -5.40
CA ARG A 5 -13.53 23.11 -5.14
C ARG A 5 -12.41 22.67 -4.19
N ILE A 6 -11.61 21.70 -4.61
CA ILE A 6 -10.15 21.72 -4.31
C ILE A 6 -9.30 21.44 -5.57
N ASP A 7 -9.91 21.27 -6.75
CA ASP A 7 -9.18 21.03 -8.01
C ASP A 7 -8.41 22.26 -8.53
N GLU A 8 -8.66 23.45 -7.98
CA GLU A 8 -8.09 24.72 -8.47
C GLU A 8 -6.86 25.22 -7.69
N LEU A 9 -6.50 24.61 -6.54
CA LEU A 9 -5.49 25.18 -5.62
C LEU A 9 -4.28 24.31 -5.34
N LEU A 10 -4.25 23.06 -5.80
CA LEU A 10 -3.05 22.25 -5.70
C LEU A 10 -2.14 22.55 -6.89
N ALA A 11 -0.88 22.88 -6.61
CA ALA A 11 0.19 22.76 -7.58
C ALA A 11 -0.01 21.40 -8.28
N LEU A 12 0.08 21.39 -9.62
CA LEU A 12 -0.08 20.24 -10.50
C LEU A 12 0.92 19.12 -10.11
N CYS A 13 0.71 18.47 -8.97
CA CYS A 13 1.27 17.19 -8.64
C CYS A 13 0.64 16.26 -9.65
N ALA A 14 1.37 16.00 -10.74
CA ALA A 14 0.89 15.16 -11.80
C ALA A 14 0.53 13.81 -11.16
N ARG A 15 -0.78 13.52 -11.12
CA ARG A 15 -1.28 12.22 -10.69
C ARG A 15 -0.47 11.15 -11.41
N PRO A 16 0.17 10.21 -10.69
CA PRO A 16 1.01 9.22 -11.32
C PRO A 16 0.28 8.54 -12.48
N LYS A 17 0.84 8.62 -13.69
CA LYS A 17 0.24 8.00 -14.86
C LYS A 17 0.37 6.49 -14.74
N LEU A 18 -0.76 5.82 -14.54
CA LEU A 18 -0.85 4.37 -14.41
C LEU A 18 -0.38 3.67 -15.70
N VAL A 19 0.61 2.78 -15.56
CA VAL A 19 1.01 1.83 -16.61
C VAL A 19 0.28 0.52 -16.35
N GLN A 20 -0.52 0.04 -17.29
CA GLN A 20 -1.25 -1.22 -17.17
C GLN A 20 -0.26 -2.40 -17.01
N ARG A 21 -0.36 -3.16 -15.91
CA ARG A 21 0.29 -4.46 -15.75
C ARG A 21 -0.73 -5.53 -15.41
N ARG A 22 -0.55 -6.71 -16.02
CA ARG A 22 -1.43 -7.88 -15.92
C ARG A 22 -1.18 -8.61 -14.60
N PHE A 23 -2.19 -8.71 -13.73
CA PHE A 23 -2.19 -9.59 -12.57
C PHE A 23 -3.51 -10.37 -12.47
N HIS A 24 -3.43 -11.62 -12.00
CA HIS A 24 -4.54 -12.58 -11.94
C HIS A 24 -5.66 -12.13 -10.98
N GLN A 25 -6.91 -12.26 -11.45
CA GLN A 25 -8.08 -11.50 -10.99
C GLN A 25 -8.95 -12.18 -9.91
N GLU A 26 -8.53 -13.31 -9.34
CA GLU A 26 -9.48 -14.25 -8.68
C GLU A 26 -9.77 -14.03 -7.17
N LEU A 27 -9.23 -13.01 -6.50
CA LEU A 27 -9.33 -12.92 -5.02
C LEU A 27 -10.32 -11.88 -4.45
N LEU A 28 -11.07 -11.17 -5.28
CA LEU A 28 -11.91 -10.04 -4.82
C LEU A 28 -13.18 -10.43 -4.02
N PRO A 29 -13.98 -11.45 -4.39
CA PRO A 29 -15.25 -11.69 -3.70
C PRO A 29 -15.10 -12.21 -2.26
N LEU A 30 -13.96 -12.83 -1.92
CA LEU A 30 -13.77 -13.50 -0.64
C LEU A 30 -13.37 -12.55 0.50
N LEU A 31 -12.73 -11.42 0.19
CA LEU A 31 -12.23 -10.48 1.20
C LEU A 31 -13.34 -9.63 1.84
N GLN A 32 -14.47 -9.42 1.15
CA GLN A 32 -15.58 -8.59 1.64
C GLN A 32 -16.57 -9.33 2.56
N MET A 33 -16.47 -10.66 2.69
CA MET A 33 -17.46 -11.48 3.43
C MET A 33 -16.95 -12.07 4.76
N ALA A 34 -15.67 -11.90 5.09
CA ALA A 34 -15.07 -12.44 6.32
C ALA A 34 -15.08 -11.41 7.46
N SER A 35 -15.24 -11.88 8.71
CA SER A 35 -15.03 -11.04 9.89
C SER A 35 -13.55 -10.65 10.03
N LYS A 36 -13.27 -9.51 10.66
CA LYS A 36 -11.89 -9.01 10.87
C LYS A 36 -10.97 -10.06 11.50
N ASP A 37 -11.48 -10.81 12.48
CA ASP A 37 -10.72 -11.86 13.18
C ASP A 37 -10.35 -13.02 12.24
N LYS A 38 -11.29 -13.48 11.40
CA LYS A 38 -11.02 -14.56 10.43
C LYS A 38 -10.00 -14.13 9.38
N SER A 39 -10.08 -12.88 8.94
CA SER A 39 -9.10 -12.30 8.01
C SER A 39 -7.72 -12.16 8.65
N ALA A 40 -7.65 -11.77 9.93
CA ALA A 40 -6.39 -11.68 10.68
C ALA A 40 -5.74 -13.05 10.90
N ASP A 41 -6.54 -14.09 11.22
CA ASP A 41 -6.05 -15.46 11.34
C ASP A 41 -5.52 -16.00 10.02
N ALA A 42 -6.25 -15.78 8.92
CA ALA A 42 -5.83 -16.19 7.59
C ALA A 42 -4.55 -15.48 7.15
N PHE A 43 -4.45 -14.17 7.45
CA PHE A 43 -3.25 -13.38 7.19
C PHE A 43 -2.05 -13.90 7.98
N SER A 44 -2.22 -14.19 9.27
CA SER A 44 -1.15 -14.70 10.13
C SER A 44 -0.63 -16.05 9.63
N ARG A 45 -1.54 -16.97 9.26
CA ARG A 45 -1.16 -18.26 8.64
C ARG A 45 -0.45 -18.09 7.31
N TRP A 46 -0.87 -17.12 6.50
CA TRP A 46 -0.20 -16.79 5.25
C TRP A 46 1.23 -16.31 5.51
N VAL A 47 1.42 -15.35 6.42
CA VAL A 47 2.77 -14.86 6.82
C VAL A 47 3.64 -16.02 7.32
N GLU A 48 3.07 -16.93 8.11
CA GLU A 48 3.76 -18.13 8.61
C GLU A 48 4.17 -19.13 7.52
N SER A 49 3.46 -19.13 6.40
CA SER A 49 3.72 -20.05 5.28
C SER A 49 4.77 -19.51 4.28
N LEU A 50 5.21 -18.27 4.44
CA LEU A 50 6.18 -17.64 3.55
C LEU A 50 7.56 -18.27 3.71
N ASP A 51 8.34 -18.27 2.62
CA ASP A 51 9.74 -18.65 2.67
C ASP A 51 10.49 -17.67 3.60
N PRO A 52 11.39 -18.13 4.49
CA PRO A 52 12.19 -17.25 5.36
C PRO A 52 12.98 -16.19 4.59
N LEU A 53 13.31 -16.50 3.34
CA LEU A 53 13.88 -15.59 2.36
C LEU A 53 12.77 -14.82 1.63
N THR A 54 11.71 -14.37 2.28
CA THR A 54 10.69 -13.51 1.68
C THR A 54 10.70 -12.17 2.40
N LEU A 55 10.68 -11.08 1.63
CA LEU A 55 10.47 -9.75 2.18
C LEU A 55 8.99 -9.41 2.17
N VAL A 56 8.47 -8.99 3.33
CA VAL A 56 7.11 -8.47 3.47
C VAL A 56 7.19 -6.99 3.80
N VAL A 57 6.67 -6.17 2.92
CA VAL A 57 6.56 -4.72 3.08
C VAL A 57 5.17 -4.41 3.58
N TYR A 58 5.05 -3.79 4.75
CA TYR A 58 3.79 -3.23 5.24
C TYR A 58 3.82 -1.73 4.99
N SER A 59 2.76 -1.18 4.42
CA SER A 59 2.63 0.26 4.24
C SER A 59 1.34 0.75 4.87
N ASP A 60 1.41 1.94 5.45
CA ASP A 60 0.31 2.63 6.11
C ASP A 60 0.29 4.10 5.69
N GLY A 61 -0.91 4.64 5.55
CA GLY A 61 -1.17 6.04 5.25
C GLY A 61 -1.96 6.67 6.38
N SER A 62 -1.58 7.89 6.78
CA SER A 62 -2.29 8.64 7.82
C SER A 62 -2.54 10.08 7.38
N LEU A 63 -3.61 10.66 7.93
CA LEU A 63 -3.89 12.08 7.83
C LEU A 63 -3.70 12.74 9.20
N SER A 64 -2.97 13.85 9.22
CA SER A 64 -2.93 14.72 10.38
C SER A 64 -4.22 15.57 10.49
N SER A 65 -4.41 16.19 11.65
CA SER A 65 -5.50 17.15 11.88
C SER A 65 -5.46 18.38 10.98
N GLU A 66 -4.31 18.64 10.34
CA GLU A 66 -4.09 19.74 9.39
C GLU A 66 -4.26 19.28 7.93
N GLU A 67 -4.90 18.12 7.70
CA GLU A 67 -5.09 17.50 6.38
C GLU A 67 -3.78 17.22 5.61
N ALA A 68 -2.64 17.25 6.30
CA ALA A 68 -1.38 16.81 5.74
C ALA A 68 -1.28 15.29 5.84
N ALA A 69 -1.13 14.61 4.71
CA ALA A 69 -0.96 13.18 4.65
C ALA A 69 0.50 12.78 4.87
N SER A 70 0.68 11.66 5.56
CA SER A 70 1.97 11.03 5.80
C SER A 70 1.89 9.54 5.54
N TYR A 71 2.99 8.99 5.06
CA TYR A 71 3.13 7.56 4.82
C TYR A 71 4.18 6.96 5.75
N GLY A 72 4.01 5.69 6.05
CA GLY A 72 4.99 4.86 6.74
C GLY A 72 5.08 3.50 6.06
N PHE A 73 6.24 2.87 6.16
CA PHE A 73 6.40 1.48 5.78
C PHE A 73 7.40 0.75 6.68
N THR A 74 7.23 -0.56 6.80
CA THR A 74 8.19 -1.47 7.43
C THR A 74 8.46 -2.65 6.52
N ILE A 75 9.68 -3.18 6.58
CA ILE A 75 10.13 -4.34 5.82
C ILE A 75 10.52 -5.41 6.81
N HIS A 76 9.85 -6.56 6.73
CA HIS A 76 10.11 -7.71 7.57
C HIS A 76 10.64 -8.87 6.73
N GLN A 77 11.55 -9.65 7.30
CA GLN A 77 12.02 -10.93 6.78
C GLN A 77 11.95 -11.95 7.92
N ASP A 78 11.31 -13.09 7.70
CA ASP A 78 11.10 -14.10 8.75
C ASP A 78 10.57 -13.49 10.07
N LYS A 79 9.61 -12.57 9.95
CA LYS A 79 9.00 -11.79 11.05
C LYS A 79 9.94 -10.82 11.78
N VAL A 80 11.21 -10.74 11.41
CA VAL A 80 12.18 -9.77 11.93
C VAL A 80 12.11 -8.47 11.13
N LEU A 81 12.02 -7.33 11.81
CA LEU A 81 12.11 -6.01 11.18
C LEU A 81 13.53 -5.79 10.63
N ILE A 82 13.62 -5.53 9.33
CA ILE A 82 14.89 -5.26 8.64
C ILE A 82 15.10 -3.75 8.47
N LEU A 83 14.05 -3.04 8.05
CA LEU A 83 14.10 -1.62 7.75
C LEU A 83 12.71 -1.01 7.88
N ASP A 84 12.65 0.26 8.29
CA ASP A 84 11.46 1.07 8.25
C ASP A 84 11.75 2.44 7.62
N GLY A 85 10.68 3.14 7.23
CA GLY A 85 10.77 4.48 6.68
C GLY A 85 9.43 5.20 6.71
N SER A 86 9.48 6.52 6.64
CA SER A 86 8.28 7.36 6.62
C SER A 86 8.54 8.69 5.94
N GLY A 87 7.47 9.39 5.58
CA GLY A 87 7.54 10.70 4.95
C GLY A 87 6.21 11.44 4.96
N ARG A 88 6.25 12.70 4.53
CA ARG A 88 5.08 13.58 4.40
C ARG A 88 4.84 13.91 2.94
N LEU A 89 3.58 13.93 2.54
CA LEU A 89 3.16 14.29 1.18
C LEU A 89 2.56 15.70 1.10
N GLY A 90 2.25 16.32 2.24
CA GLY A 90 1.51 17.58 2.28
C GLY A 90 0.01 17.33 2.03
N PRO A 91 -0.72 18.27 1.43
CA PRO A 91 -2.14 18.10 1.11
C PRO A 91 -2.31 16.96 0.09
N ALA A 92 -2.79 15.80 0.57
CA ALA A 92 -3.05 14.60 -0.23
C ALA A 92 -4.06 13.71 0.50
N GLU A 93 -4.62 12.70 -0.17
CA GLU A 93 -5.50 11.75 0.49
C GLU A 93 -4.70 10.65 1.23
N VAL A 94 -5.31 10.00 2.23
CA VAL A 94 -4.71 8.82 2.91
C VAL A 94 -4.31 7.76 1.89
N PHE A 95 -5.15 7.57 0.88
CA PHE A 95 -4.92 6.66 -0.23
C PHE A 95 -3.58 6.96 -0.95
N ASP A 96 -3.28 8.23 -1.24
CA ASP A 96 -2.04 8.64 -1.90
C ASP A 96 -0.84 8.40 -0.99
N ALA A 97 -1.01 8.62 0.32
CA ALA A 97 0.00 8.31 1.30
C ALA A 97 0.34 6.83 1.35
N GLU A 98 -0.66 5.97 1.45
CA GLU A 98 -0.43 4.54 1.49
C GLU A 98 0.14 3.98 0.18
N ALA A 99 -0.30 4.49 -0.98
CA ALA A 99 0.32 4.14 -2.26
C ALA A 99 1.79 4.59 -2.35
N THR A 100 2.11 5.74 -1.77
CA THR A 100 3.49 6.25 -1.68
C THR A 100 4.33 5.40 -0.73
N GLY A 101 3.81 5.05 0.45
CA GLY A 101 4.48 4.16 1.39
C GLY A 101 4.80 2.81 0.78
N ALA A 102 3.88 2.23 0.01
CA ALA A 102 4.09 1.00 -0.74
C ALA A 102 5.21 1.15 -1.79
N LEU A 103 5.24 2.27 -2.52
CA LEU A 103 6.28 2.55 -3.51
C LEU A 103 7.67 2.70 -2.87
N GLU A 104 7.77 3.50 -1.82
CA GLU A 104 9.04 3.73 -1.12
C GLU A 104 9.53 2.46 -0.41
N GLY A 105 8.62 1.70 0.21
CA GLY A 105 8.94 0.39 0.78
C GLY A 105 9.40 -0.63 -0.25
N LEU A 106 8.79 -0.65 -1.45
CA LEU A 106 9.27 -1.50 -2.55
C LEU A 106 10.67 -1.09 -3.03
N LYS A 107 10.94 0.21 -3.18
CA LYS A 107 12.28 0.70 -3.56
C LYS A 107 13.32 0.27 -2.53
N ALA A 108 13.01 0.44 -1.24
CA ALA A 108 13.89 0.02 -0.16
C ALA A 108 14.10 -1.52 -0.17
N ALA A 109 13.04 -2.31 -0.36
CA ALA A 109 13.15 -3.77 -0.48
C ALA A 109 14.00 -4.21 -1.68
N LEU A 110 13.90 -3.51 -2.82
CA LEU A 110 14.73 -3.79 -4.00
C LEU A 110 16.21 -3.48 -3.77
N ASN A 111 16.53 -2.47 -2.96
CA ASN A 111 17.92 -2.17 -2.57
C ASN A 111 18.49 -3.22 -1.60
N LEU A 112 17.63 -3.94 -0.86
CA LEU A 112 18.03 -5.06 0.00
C LEU A 112 18.24 -6.37 -0.78
N ARG A 113 17.88 -6.40 -2.09
CA ARG A 113 17.86 -7.63 -2.90
C ARG A 113 19.25 -8.24 -3.14
N GLU A 114 20.32 -7.50 -2.92
CA GLU A 114 21.68 -8.10 -2.91
C GLU A 114 21.88 -9.11 -1.76
N LEU A 115 21.05 -9.04 -0.71
CA LEU A 115 21.03 -10.02 0.40
C LEU A 115 20.20 -11.28 0.06
N ALA A 116 19.53 -11.31 -1.11
CA ALA A 116 18.25 -12.00 -1.21
C ALA A 116 17.77 -12.27 -2.67
N THR A 117 17.80 -13.53 -3.14
CA THR A 117 17.06 -14.00 -4.34
C THR A 117 15.56 -14.15 -4.08
N GLN A 118 14.89 -13.07 -3.65
CA GLN A 118 13.64 -13.18 -2.87
C GLN A 118 12.41 -12.60 -3.53
N ASN A 119 11.25 -13.22 -3.21
CA ASN A 119 9.93 -12.65 -3.49
C ASN A 119 9.69 -11.47 -2.55
N ILE A 120 8.98 -10.45 -3.05
CA ILE A 120 8.58 -9.28 -2.27
C ILE A 120 7.05 -9.23 -2.28
N TYR A 121 6.45 -9.26 -1.10
CA TYR A 121 5.02 -9.01 -0.91
C TYR A 121 4.81 -7.61 -0.32
N ILE A 122 3.80 -6.91 -0.81
CA ILE A 122 3.39 -5.60 -0.28
C ILE A 122 1.99 -5.76 0.32
N CYS A 123 1.87 -5.45 1.60
CA CYS A 123 0.65 -5.51 2.39
C CYS A 123 0.12 -4.10 2.61
N LEU A 124 -1.15 -3.92 2.27
CA LEU A 124 -1.92 -2.68 2.38
C LEU A 124 -3.25 -3.02 3.07
N ASP A 125 -3.76 -2.13 3.90
CA ASP A 125 -5.04 -2.32 4.58
C ASP A 125 -6.19 -1.52 3.93
N ASN A 126 -5.87 -0.61 3.01
CA ASN A 126 -6.86 0.17 2.29
C ASN A 126 -7.21 -0.46 0.94
N LEU A 127 -8.46 -0.88 0.85
CA LEU A 127 -9.01 -1.47 -0.37
C LEU A 127 -8.96 -0.49 -1.55
N ALA A 128 -9.09 0.83 -1.32
CA ALA A 128 -8.94 1.81 -2.39
C ALA A 128 -7.50 1.81 -2.91
N ALA A 129 -6.49 1.80 -2.01
CA ALA A 129 -5.05 1.70 -2.31
C ALA A 129 -4.77 0.50 -3.23
N ALA A 130 -5.20 -0.67 -2.77
CA ALA A 130 -5.07 -1.91 -3.51
C ALA A 130 -5.80 -1.87 -4.87
N THR A 131 -6.99 -1.28 -4.93
CA THR A 131 -7.82 -1.23 -6.17
C THR A 131 -7.22 -0.29 -7.21
N CYS A 132 -6.69 0.86 -6.80
CA CYS A 132 -6.01 1.77 -7.71
C CYS A 132 -4.68 1.18 -8.23
N LEU A 133 -3.89 0.54 -7.35
CA LEU A 133 -2.68 -0.18 -7.75
C LEU A 133 -2.97 -1.33 -8.73
N ARG A 134 -4.17 -1.91 -8.66
CA ARG A 134 -4.65 -2.92 -9.62
C ARG A 134 -5.06 -2.34 -10.99
N GLY A 135 -5.07 -1.02 -11.15
CA GLY A 135 -5.41 -0.38 -12.43
C GLY A 135 -6.90 -0.41 -12.77
N THR A 136 -7.76 -0.72 -11.79
CA THR A 136 -9.21 -0.50 -11.86
C THR A 136 -9.61 0.56 -10.83
N PRO A 137 -9.03 1.78 -10.86
CA PRO A 137 -9.48 2.82 -9.96
C PRO A 137 -10.98 3.00 -10.15
N SER A 138 -11.72 3.05 -9.05
CA SER A 138 -13.11 3.48 -9.12
C SER A 138 -13.13 4.85 -9.78
N ASP A 139 -14.00 5.02 -10.78
CA ASP A 139 -14.39 6.36 -11.23
C ASP A 139 -15.14 7.01 -10.07
N SER A 140 -14.41 7.56 -9.11
CA SER A 140 -15.02 8.29 -8.00
C SER A 140 -15.47 9.64 -8.54
N SER A 141 -16.77 9.93 -8.32
CA SER A 141 -17.46 11.19 -8.61
C SER A 141 -17.04 12.34 -7.70
#